data_AF-A0A2X0XJ81-F1
#
_entry.id   AF-A0A2X0XJ81-F1
#
_cell.length_a   1.000
_cell.length_b   1.000
_cell.length_c   1.000
_cell.angle_alpha   90.00
_cell.angle_beta   90.00
_cell.angle_gamma   90.00
#
_symmetry.space_group_name_H-M   'P 1'
#
loop_
_entity.id
_entity.type
_entity.pdbx_description
1 polymer ?
#
loop_
_entity_poly.entity_id
_entity_poly.type
_entity_poly.pdbx_seq_one_letter_code
_entity_poly.pdbx_strand_id
1 'polypeptide(L)'
;MSPTGGTERVAQAVYEAFSEHRIYPVMYDYLKPRSRSVVHQFKADELLIFICPTYFGRMPSCLNDFSGLRSRNAKAFIISTYGNRTCGDQPREIAAMLTQKGFGWQAMRRLSCVTALMMS
;
A
#
# COMPACT_ATOMS: atom_id res chain seq x y z
N MET A 1 12.35 -1.09 0.18
CA MET A 1 12.98 -1.70 -1.01
C MET A 1 12.19 -2.93 -1.41
N SER A 2 12.06 -3.22 -2.70
CA SER A 2 11.64 -4.52 -3.23
C SER A 2 12.80 -5.03 -4.08
N PRO A 3 13.58 -6.04 -3.67
CA PRO A 3 14.83 -6.41 -4.32
C PRO A 3 14.68 -6.85 -5.77
N THR A 4 13.47 -7.17 -6.21
CA THR A 4 13.17 -7.68 -7.57
C THR A 4 12.23 -6.77 -8.37
N GLY A 5 11.89 -5.58 -7.88
CA GLY A 5 10.92 -4.67 -8.52
C GLY A 5 9.47 -5.16 -8.53
N GLY A 6 9.16 -6.28 -7.85
CA GLY A 6 7.82 -6.87 -7.87
C GLY A 6 6.72 -5.93 -7.33
N THR A 7 7.04 -5.14 -6.30
CA THR A 7 6.09 -4.16 -5.75
C THR A 7 5.77 -3.05 -6.75
N GLU A 8 6.76 -2.61 -7.53
CA GLU A 8 6.58 -1.58 -8.56
C GLU A 8 5.73 -2.09 -9.72
N ARG A 9 5.96 -3.34 -10.18
CA ARG A 9 5.10 -3.97 -11.21
C ARG A 9 3.65 -4.09 -10.76
N VAL A 10 3.41 -4.48 -9.51
CA VAL A 10 2.04 -4.54 -8.97
C VAL A 10 1.42 -3.15 -8.90
N ALA A 11 2.17 -2.13 -8.50
CA ALA A 11 1.69 -0.76 -8.48
C ALA A 11 1.34 -0.25 -9.90
N GLN A 12 2.16 -0.60 -10.89
CA GLN A 12 1.90 -0.28 -12.29
C GLN A 12 0.66 -1.01 -12.84
N ALA A 13 0.51 -2.30 -12.57
CA ALA A 13 -0.67 -3.07 -12.98
C ALA A 13 -1.96 -2.52 -12.35
N VAL A 14 -1.91 -2.09 -11.08
CA VAL A 14 -3.03 -1.40 -10.45
C VAL A 14 -3.33 -0.08 -11.16
N TYR A 15 -2.30 0.74 -11.44
CA TYR A 15 -2.48 2.00 -12.16
C TYR A 15 -3.16 1.79 -13.53
N GLU A 16 -2.71 0.79 -14.29
CA GLU A 16 -3.26 0.42 -15.59
C GLU A 16 -4.72 -0.01 -15.49
N ALA A 17 -5.06 -0.87 -14.53
CA ALA A 17 -6.44 -1.30 -14.29
C ALA A 17 -7.38 -0.13 -13.96
N PHE A 18 -6.93 0.88 -13.21
CA PHE A 18 -7.72 2.10 -12.98
C PHE A 18 -7.82 2.97 -14.25
N SER A 19 -6.74 3.02 -15.04
CA SER A 19 -6.69 3.81 -16.27
C SER A 19 -7.66 3.30 -17.34
N GLU A 20 -7.92 1.99 -17.41
CA GLU A 20 -8.96 1.38 -18.24
C GLU A 20 -10.36 1.95 -17.93
N HIS A 21 -10.58 2.37 -16.68
CA HIS A 21 -11.80 3.02 -16.22
C HIS A 21 -11.72 4.56 -16.22
N ARG A 22 -10.70 5.14 -16.89
CA ARG A 22 -10.42 6.59 -16.96
C ARG A 22 -10.19 7.23 -15.58
N ILE A 23 -9.68 6.46 -14.63
CA ILE A 23 -9.24 6.94 -13.33
C ILE A 23 -7.71 6.93 -13.34
N TYR A 24 -7.08 8.05 -12.99
CA TYR A 24 -5.63 8.19 -13.01
C TYR A 24 -5.12 8.43 -11.58
N PRO A 25 -4.74 7.36 -10.85
CA PRO A 25 -4.24 7.50 -9.49
C PRO A 25 -2.95 8.32 -9.43
N VAL A 26 -2.73 9.04 -8.32
CA VAL A 26 -1.42 9.65 -8.05
C VAL A 26 -0.51 8.58 -7.45
N MET A 27 0.55 8.24 -8.16
CA MET A 27 1.56 7.29 -7.69
C MET A 27 2.54 7.98 -6.74
N TYR A 28 2.77 7.36 -5.57
CA TYR A 28 3.64 7.94 -4.54
C TYR A 28 4.58 6.90 -3.95
N ASP A 29 5.89 7.12 -4.12
CA ASP A 29 6.92 6.27 -3.53
C ASP A 29 7.37 6.82 -2.17
N TYR A 30 6.95 6.14 -1.11
CA TYR A 30 7.23 6.50 0.27
C TYR A 30 8.68 6.20 0.72
N LEU A 31 9.45 5.45 -0.07
CA LEU A 31 10.84 5.14 0.25
C LEU A 31 11.80 6.31 -0.03
N LYS A 32 11.41 7.25 -0.89
CA LYS A 32 12.25 8.41 -1.22
C LYS A 32 12.31 9.38 -0.04
N PRO A 33 13.49 9.85 0.41
CA PRO A 33 13.62 10.72 1.58
C PRO A 33 12.77 11.99 1.50
N ARG A 34 12.71 12.63 0.32
CA ARG A 34 11.88 13.81 0.07
C ARG A 34 10.37 13.55 0.21
N SER A 35 9.95 12.30 0.07
CA SER A 35 8.56 11.89 0.18
C SER A 35 8.05 11.79 1.62
N ARG A 36 8.95 11.73 2.61
CA ARG A 36 8.56 11.54 4.02
C ARG A 36 8.11 12.83 4.70
N SER A 37 8.48 13.98 4.13
CA SER A 37 8.15 15.31 4.65
C SER A 37 6.78 15.83 4.18
N VAL A 38 6.15 15.14 3.22
CA VAL A 38 4.87 15.56 2.65
C VAL A 38 3.72 15.04 3.52
N VAL A 39 2.79 15.94 3.85
CA VAL A 39 1.55 15.58 4.54
C VAL A 39 0.47 15.27 3.49
N HIS A 40 -0.07 14.05 3.55
CA HIS A 40 -1.20 13.62 2.77
C HIS A 40 -2.43 13.53 3.68
N GLN A 41 -3.41 14.41 3.43
CA GLN A 41 -4.69 14.42 4.13
C GLN A 41 -5.77 13.92 3.18
N PHE A 42 -6.25 12.70 3.43
CA PHE A 42 -7.32 12.08 2.65
C PHE A 42 -8.71 12.51 3.15
N LYS A 43 -9.63 12.73 2.21
CA LYS A 43 -11.06 12.97 2.43
C LYS A 43 -11.86 11.67 2.32
N ALA A 44 -13.08 11.66 2.83
CA ALA A 44 -13.92 10.45 2.92
C ALA A 44 -14.27 9.82 1.55
N ASP A 45 -14.29 10.63 0.50
CA ASP A 45 -14.54 10.26 -0.89
C ASP A 45 -13.29 9.83 -1.66
N GLU A 46 -12.11 9.93 -1.05
CA GLU A 46 -10.85 9.48 -1.63
C GLU A 46 -10.51 8.04 -1.24
N LEU A 47 -9.67 7.41 -2.06
CA LEU A 47 -9.18 6.05 -1.88
C LEU A 47 -7.66 6.03 -1.80
N LEU A 48 -7.12 5.39 -0.76
CA LEU A 48 -5.71 5.02 -0.68
C LEU A 48 -5.52 3.57 -1.13
N ILE A 49 -4.58 3.30 -2.04
CA ILE A 49 -4.10 1.95 -2.31
C ILE A 49 -2.69 1.82 -1.73
N PHE A 50 -2.56 1.08 -0.65
CA PHE A 50 -1.30 0.91 0.08
C PHE A 50 -0.62 -0.39 -0.36
N ILE A 51 0.45 -0.27 -1.15
CA ILE A 51 1.18 -1.41 -1.72
C ILE A 51 2.54 -1.50 -1.04
N CYS A 52 2.83 -2.64 -0.40
CA CYS A 52 4.03 -2.81 0.43
C CYS A 52 4.66 -4.19 0.22
N PRO A 53 6.01 -4.31 0.12
CA PRO A 53 6.67 -5.59 0.15
C PRO A 53 6.63 -6.21 1.55
N THR A 54 6.44 -7.52 1.62
CA THR A 54 6.53 -8.29 2.88
C THR A 54 7.92 -8.89 3.07
N TYR A 55 8.50 -8.63 4.24
CA TYR A 55 9.71 -9.32 4.71
C TYR A 55 9.39 -10.12 5.96
N PHE A 56 9.67 -11.42 5.91
CA PHE A 56 9.44 -12.34 7.03
C PHE A 56 8.00 -12.28 7.59
N GLY A 57 7.00 -12.09 6.72
CA GLY A 57 5.59 -12.01 7.11
C GLY A 57 5.18 -10.69 7.78
N ARG A 58 6.04 -9.66 7.77
CA ARG A 58 5.82 -8.38 8.47
C ARG A 58 6.07 -7.17 7.58
N MET A 59 5.66 -5.99 8.04
CA MET A 59 6.03 -4.72 7.42
C MET A 59 7.56 -4.48 7.45
N PRO A 60 8.19 -3.97 6.37
CA PRO A 60 9.62 -3.66 6.39
C PRO A 60 9.94 -2.62 7.47
N SER A 61 10.91 -2.91 8.34
CA SER A 61 11.28 -2.02 9.45
C SER A 61 11.80 -0.64 9.03
N CYS A 62 12.31 -0.52 7.79
CA CYS A 62 12.72 0.76 7.20
C CYS A 62 11.55 1.68 6.81
N LEU A 63 10.32 1.18 6.91
CA LEU A 63 9.06 1.92 6.79
C LEU A 63 8.42 2.02 8.17
N ASN A 64 8.88 2.97 8.98
CA ASN A 64 8.47 3.13 10.37
C ASN A 64 7.75 4.45 10.66
N ASP A 65 7.87 5.45 9.79
CA ASP A 65 7.26 6.75 9.96
C ASP A 65 6.18 6.99 8.91
N PHE A 66 4.92 7.13 9.35
CA PHE A 66 3.78 7.56 8.53
C PHE A 66 3.11 8.80 9.14
N SER A 67 3.87 9.64 9.84
CA SER A 67 3.36 10.86 10.52
C SER A 67 2.66 11.83 9.55
N GLY A 68 3.11 11.90 8.29
CA GLY A 68 2.48 12.68 7.23
C GLY A 68 1.18 12.11 6.68
N LEU A 69 0.82 10.86 6.97
CA LEU A 69 -0.40 10.24 6.45
C LEU A 69 -1.57 10.45 7.41
N ARG A 70 -2.65 11.07 6.93
CA ARG A 70 -3.86 11.37 7.72
C ARG A 70 -5.11 11.21 6.87
N SER A 71 -6.23 10.89 7.50
CA SER A 71 -7.50 10.69 6.83
C SER A 71 -8.67 11.12 7.72
N ARG A 72 -9.75 11.58 7.09
CA ARG A 72 -11.08 11.73 7.72
C ARG A 72 -12.02 10.68 7.15
N ASN A 73 -11.82 9.42 7.52
CA ASN A 73 -12.66 8.29 7.13
C ASN A 73 -12.58 7.88 5.64
N ALA A 74 -11.49 8.23 4.95
CA ALA A 74 -11.21 7.72 3.60
C ALA A 74 -11.09 6.19 3.61
N LYS A 75 -11.39 5.58 2.47
CA LYS A 75 -11.22 4.12 2.28
C LYS A 75 -9.75 3.80 1.99
N ALA A 76 -9.32 2.60 2.36
CA ALA A 76 -7.99 2.10 2.03
C ALA A 76 -8.05 0.65 1.55
N PHE A 77 -7.27 0.35 0.52
CA PHE A 77 -7.04 -1.00 0.01
C PHE A 77 -5.59 -1.40 0.27
N ILE A 78 -5.37 -2.57 0.86
CA ILE A 78 -4.03 -3.02 1.24
C ILE A 78 -3.59 -4.14 0.30
N ILE A 79 -2.44 -3.95 -0.36
CA ILE A 79 -1.80 -4.94 -1.21
C ILE A 79 -0.45 -5.32 -0.61
N SER A 80 -0.37 -6.55 -0.10
CA SER A 80 0.90 -7.12 0.35
C SER A 80 1.54 -7.88 -0.80
N THR A 81 2.78 -7.51 -1.13
CA THR A 81 3.58 -8.17 -2.17
C THR A 81 4.65 -9.03 -1.52
N TYR A 82 4.62 -10.34 -1.76
CA TYR A 82 5.51 -11.29 -1.10
C TYR A 82 5.97 -12.36 -2.09
N GLY A 83 7.13 -12.97 -1.83
CA GLY A 83 7.62 -14.11 -2.62
C GLY A 83 6.86 -15.41 -2.30
N ASN A 84 7.49 -16.56 -2.50
CA ASN A 84 6.89 -17.91 -2.33
C ASN A 84 6.48 -18.30 -0.90
N ARG A 85 6.41 -17.35 0.04
CA ARG A 85 6.01 -17.62 1.42
C ARG A 85 4.58 -17.13 1.66
N THR A 86 4.43 -16.19 2.59
CA THR A 86 3.15 -15.67 3.06
C THR A 86 3.30 -14.20 3.40
N CYS A 87 2.21 -13.44 3.28
CA CYS A 87 2.14 -12.08 3.78
C CYS A 87 2.13 -12.01 5.32
N GLY A 88 1.89 -13.13 6.01
CA GLY A 88 1.88 -13.20 7.47
C GLY A 88 0.92 -12.18 8.11
N ASP A 89 1.38 -11.49 9.15
CA ASP A 89 0.64 -10.47 9.88
C ASP A 89 0.72 -9.08 9.25
N GLN A 90 1.54 -8.87 8.21
CA GLN A 90 1.71 -7.56 7.58
C GLN A 90 0.38 -6.88 7.21
N PRO A 91 -0.62 -7.54 6.56
CA PRO A 91 -1.87 -6.88 6.23
C PRO A 91 -2.64 -6.38 7.47
N ARG A 92 -2.51 -7.08 8.61
CA ARG A 92 -3.12 -6.70 9.89
C ARG A 92 -2.40 -5.51 10.51
N GLU A 93 -1.07 -5.49 10.47
CA GLU A 93 -0.25 -4.36 10.93
C GLU A 93 -0.55 -3.09 10.14
N ILE A 94 -0.61 -3.17 8.82
CA ILE A 94 -0.94 -2.04 7.95
C ILE A 94 -2.35 -1.54 8.25
N ALA A 95 -3.33 -2.44 8.39
CA ALA A 95 -4.71 -2.06 8.72
C ALA A 95 -4.80 -1.32 10.06
N ALA A 96 -4.10 -1.82 11.09
CA ALA A 96 -4.03 -1.16 12.39
C ALA A 96 -3.39 0.24 12.28
N MET A 97 -2.28 0.36 11.55
CA MET A 97 -1.61 1.64 11.30
C MET A 97 -2.53 2.63 10.58
N LEU A 98 -3.18 2.24 9.49
CA LEU A 98 -4.10 3.10 8.74
C LEU A 98 -5.32 3.50 9.58
N THR A 99 -5.82 2.61 10.44
CA THR A 99 -6.92 2.93 11.36
C THR A 99 -6.51 4.04 12.33
N GLN A 100 -5.29 3.97 12.88
CA GLN A 100 -4.73 5.04 13.72
C GLN A 100 -4.52 6.36 12.96
N LYS A 101 -4.41 6.32 11.62
CA LYS A 101 -4.35 7.51 10.76
C LYS A 101 -5.73 8.04 10.34
N GLY A 102 -6.82 7.45 10.83
CA GLY A 102 -8.19 7.90 10.58
C GLY A 102 -8.85 7.33 9.32
N PHE A 103 -8.30 6.27 8.73
CA PHE A 103 -8.95 5.56 7.62
C PHE A 103 -10.08 4.66 8.13
N GLY A 104 -11.14 4.52 7.33
CA GLY A 104 -12.34 3.78 7.70
C GLY A 104 -12.11 2.27 7.77
N TRP A 105 -12.36 1.67 8.95
CA TRP A 105 -12.21 0.22 9.19
C TRP A 105 -13.07 -0.64 8.26
N GLN A 106 -14.32 -0.24 8.02
CA GLN A 106 -15.30 -1.05 7.28
C GLN A 106 -14.96 -1.23 5.78
N ALA A 107 -14.06 -0.41 5.25
CA ALA A 107 -13.67 -0.44 3.84
C ALA A 107 -12.28 -1.05 3.60
N MET A 108 -11.57 -1.47 4.65
CA MET A 108 -10.27 -2.10 4.51
C MET A 108 -10.40 -3.49 3.92
N ARG A 109 -10.14 -3.61 2.62
CA ARG A 109 -10.01 -4.90 1.94
C ARG A 109 -8.54 -5.26 1.79
N ARG A 110 -8.23 -6.52 2.08
CA ARG A 110 -6.89 -7.10 1.98
C ARG A 110 -6.81 -7.91 0.70
N LEU A 111 -5.80 -7.62 -0.10
CA LEU A 111 -5.40 -8.45 -1.21
C LEU A 111 -3.94 -8.86 -1.04
N SER A 112 -3.69 -10.14 -1.25
CA SER A 112 -2.37 -10.73 -1.15
C SER A 112 -1.92 -11.09 -2.56
N CYS A 113 -0.79 -10.53 -3.00
CA CYS A 113 -0.21 -10.78 -4.31
C CYS A 113 1.15 -11.48 -4.14
N VAL A 114 1.26 -12.68 -4.70
CA VAL A 114 2.53 -13.40 -4.80
C VAL A 114 3.28 -12.84 -6.01
N THR A 115 4.46 -12.27 -5.80
CA THR A 115 5.24 -11.67 -6.90
C THR A 115 5.73 -12.69 -7.93
N ALA A 116 5.79 -13.98 -7.58
CA ALA A 116 6.10 -15.06 -8.52
C ALA A 116 4.98 -15.34 -9.53
N LEU A 117 3.72 -15.02 -9.20
CA LEU A 117 2.57 -15.24 -10.09
C LEU A 117 2.40 -14.13 -11.16
N MET A 118 3.16 -13.04 -11.08
CA MET A 118 3.16 -11.97 -12.08
C MET A 118 4.35 -12.06 -13.06
N MET A 119 5.05 -13.20 -13.11
CA MET A 119 6.18 -13.46 -14.03
C MET A 119 5.77 -14.28 -15.27
N SER A 120 4.47 -14.43 -15.51
CA SER A 120 3.88 -15.22 -16.61
C SER A 120 2.93 -14.37 -17.44
#